data_AF-A0A7V4Y4J7-F1
#
_entry.id   AF-A0A7V4Y4J7-F1
#
_cell.length_a   1.000
_cell.length_b   1.000
_cell.length_c   1.000
_cell.angle_alpha   90.00
_cell.angle_beta   90.00
_cell.angle_gamma   90.00
#
_symmetry.space_group_name_H-M   'P 1'
#
loop_
_entity.id
_entity.type
_entity.pdbx_description
1 polymer ?
#
loop_
_entity_poly.entity_id
_entity_poly.type
_entity_poly.pdbx_seq_one_letter_code
_entity_poly.pdbx_strand_id
1 'polypeptide(L)'
;MNYDKEFNDLPRMIAGDRVFHLPLPTLVEGETPDGQSFQEKTVLNYISHQGAVFQLKSPVTIGTRLRLAIDLPKALAEDKNLKLIIRGQVILVERLLNRKNRQRVTMRFESKYFIKEKI
;
A
#
# COMPACT_ATOMS: atom_id res chain seq x y z
N MET A 1 -19.74 6.16 -4.53
CA MET A 1 -18.54 5.30 -4.67
C MET A 1 -18.80 4.08 -3.80
N ASN A 2 -18.94 2.89 -4.37
CA ASN A 2 -19.43 1.72 -3.63
C ASN A 2 -18.23 0.92 -3.09
N TYR A 3 -17.91 1.11 -1.81
CA TYR A 3 -16.70 0.56 -1.16
C TYR A 3 -16.67 -0.97 -1.16
N ASP A 4 -17.84 -1.62 -1.15
CA ASP A 4 -17.97 -3.08 -1.09
C ASP A 4 -17.46 -3.77 -2.35
N LYS A 5 -17.55 -3.10 -3.51
CA LYS A 5 -17.07 -3.67 -4.77
C LYS A 5 -15.53 -3.70 -4.85
N GLU A 6 -14.86 -2.64 -4.39
CA GLU A 6 -13.38 -2.61 -4.39
C GLU A 6 -12.78 -3.58 -3.37
N PHE A 7 -13.48 -3.84 -2.25
CA PHE A 7 -13.06 -4.82 -1.24
C PHE A 7 -13.11 -6.26 -1.77
N ASN A 8 -14.19 -6.62 -2.49
CA ASN A 8 -14.35 -7.95 -3.08
C ASN A 8 -13.34 -8.25 -4.20
N ASP A 9 -12.75 -7.21 -4.79
CA ASP A 9 -11.71 -7.31 -5.82
C ASP A 9 -10.28 -7.33 -5.21
N LEU A 10 -10.14 -7.28 -3.87
CA LEU A 10 -8.82 -7.41 -3.25
C LEU A 10 -8.31 -8.85 -3.41
N PRO A 11 -6.99 -9.04 -3.63
CA PRO A 11 -6.42 -10.37 -3.70
C PRO A 11 -6.77 -11.18 -2.45
N ARG A 12 -7.18 -12.44 -2.60
CA ARG A 12 -7.51 -13.34 -1.46
C ARG A 12 -6.43 -13.39 -0.39
N MET A 13 -5.18 -13.19 -0.79
CA MET A 13 -4.02 -13.15 0.10
C MET A 13 -4.00 -11.95 1.05
N ILE A 14 -4.70 -10.87 0.72
CA ILE A 14 -4.95 -9.71 1.57
C ILE A 14 -6.32 -9.86 2.25
N ALA A 15 -7.34 -10.31 1.51
CA ALA A 15 -8.73 -10.41 1.98
C ALA A 15 -9.01 -11.55 2.98
N GLY A 16 -8.13 -12.57 3.07
CA GLY A 16 -8.22 -13.62 4.09
C GLY A 16 -7.87 -13.12 5.51
N ASP A 17 -7.27 -11.93 5.61
CA ASP A 17 -6.89 -11.30 6.86
C ASP A 17 -7.84 -10.16 7.24
N ARG A 18 -7.80 -9.73 8.51
CA ARG A 18 -8.45 -8.46 8.91
C ARG A 18 -7.75 -7.30 8.19
N VAL A 19 -8.39 -6.79 7.14
CA VAL A 19 -7.95 -5.63 6.36
C VAL A 19 -8.56 -4.37 6.95
N PHE A 20 -7.76 -3.33 7.11
CA PHE A 20 -8.24 -1.99 7.41
C PHE A 20 -8.41 -1.22 6.10
N HIS A 21 -9.60 -0.66 5.90
CA HIS A 21 -9.79 0.44 4.96
C HIS A 21 -9.44 1.74 5.68
N LEU A 22 -8.20 2.18 5.54
CA LEU A 22 -7.65 3.33 6.25
C LEU A 22 -6.87 4.19 5.25
N PRO A 23 -7.51 5.17 4.59
CA PRO A 23 -6.86 6.07 3.65
C PRO A 23 -5.75 6.88 4.32
N LEU A 24 -4.48 6.53 4.07
CA LEU A 24 -3.31 7.21 4.65
C LEU A 24 -2.42 7.84 3.58
N PRO A 25 -2.05 9.13 3.71
CA PRO A 25 -1.02 9.74 2.87
C PRO A 25 0.27 8.93 2.96
N THR A 26 0.82 8.58 1.80
CA THR A 26 1.99 7.70 1.72
C THR A 26 2.94 8.19 0.66
N LEU A 27 4.23 8.26 1.00
CA LEU A 27 5.30 8.37 0.02
C LEU A 27 5.79 6.97 -0.32
N VAL A 28 5.79 6.63 -1.61
CA VAL A 28 6.29 5.37 -2.14
C VAL A 28 7.61 5.62 -2.84
N GLU A 29 8.60 4.79 -2.54
CA GLU A 29 9.91 4.82 -3.20
C GLU A 29 10.22 3.44 -3.78
N GLY A 30 10.88 3.42 -4.93
CA GLY A 30 11.26 2.19 -5.61
C GLY A 30 12.07 2.45 -6.87
N GLU A 31 12.22 1.42 -7.68
CA GLU A 31 12.85 1.49 -8.99
C GLU A 31 11.86 1.06 -10.07
N THR A 32 11.86 1.78 -11.18
CA THR A 32 11.09 1.43 -12.37
C THR A 32 11.83 0.33 -13.15
N PRO A 33 11.18 -0.34 -14.13
CA PRO A 33 11.77 -1.50 -14.82
C PRO A 33 13.06 -1.21 -15.60
N ASP A 34 13.34 0.05 -15.93
CA ASP A 34 14.59 0.48 -16.59
C ASP A 34 15.70 0.82 -15.58
N GLY A 35 15.46 0.60 -14.28
CA GLY A 35 16.41 0.86 -13.20
C GLY A 35 16.37 2.29 -12.65
N GLN A 36 15.50 3.17 -13.14
CA GLN A 36 15.41 4.52 -12.60
C GLN A 36 14.67 4.53 -11.26
N SER A 37 15.29 5.11 -10.23
CA SER A 37 14.63 5.33 -8.94
C SER A 37 13.50 6.35 -9.05
N PHE A 38 12.42 6.14 -8.29
CA PHE A 38 11.30 7.08 -8.21
C PHE A 38 10.85 7.33 -6.78
N GLN A 39 10.19 8.47 -6.60
CA GLN A 39 9.41 8.78 -5.40
C GLN A 39 8.01 9.28 -5.84
N GLU A 40 6.95 8.67 -5.31
CA GLU A 40 5.57 9.00 -5.67
C GLU A 40 4.69 9.16 -4.42
N LYS A 41 3.97 10.28 -4.34
CA LYS A 41 2.93 10.46 -3.32
C LYS A 41 1.65 9.77 -3.75
N THR A 42 1.09 8.94 -2.87
CA THR A 42 -0.17 8.23 -3.08
C THR A 42 -1.01 8.20 -1.79
N VAL A 43 -2.19 7.57 -1.88
CA VAL A 43 -3.03 7.24 -0.73
C VAL A 43 -3.03 5.72 -0.60
N LEU A 44 -2.65 5.23 0.58
CA LEU A 44 -2.78 3.83 0.95
C LEU A 44 -4.24 3.59 1.30
N ASN A 45 -4.98 2.81 0.50
CA ASN A 45 -6.40 2.58 0.74
C ASN A 45 -6.62 1.42 1.70
N TYR A 46 -5.91 0.32 1.48
CA TYR A 46 -6.10 -0.92 2.22
C TYR A 46 -4.76 -1.42 2.76
N ILE A 47 -4.76 -1.84 4.03
CA ILE A 47 -3.60 -2.43 4.69
C ILE A 47 -4.04 -3.58 5.60
N SER A 48 -3.28 -4.66 5.59
CA SER A 48 -3.33 -5.73 6.58
C SER A 48 -1.96 -5.90 7.21
N HIS A 49 -1.84 -6.87 8.12
CA HIS A 49 -0.54 -7.22 8.69
C HIS A 49 0.43 -7.90 7.70
N GLN A 50 -0.07 -8.40 6.56
CA GLN A 50 0.71 -9.07 5.52
C GLN A 50 1.07 -8.16 4.34
N GLY A 51 0.30 -7.10 4.10
CA GLY A 51 0.47 -6.33 2.87
C GLY A 51 -0.47 -5.13 2.75
N ALA A 52 -0.38 -4.47 1.60
CA ALA A 52 -1.18 -3.30 1.31
C ALA A 52 -1.52 -3.16 -0.18
N VAL A 53 -2.58 -2.39 -0.45
CA VAL A 53 -3.05 -2.08 -1.81
C VAL A 53 -3.18 -0.58 -1.98
N PHE A 54 -2.58 -0.07 -3.06
CA PHE A 54 -2.55 1.36 -3.39
C PHE A 54 -2.41 1.54 -4.92
N GLN A 55 -2.47 2.79 -5.38
CA GLN A 55 -2.29 3.12 -6.79
C GLN A 55 -0.95 3.81 -7.03
N LEU A 56 -0.32 3.53 -8.17
CA LEU A 56 0.86 4.25 -8.66
C LEU A 56 0.66 4.70 -10.11
N LYS A 57 1.37 5.76 -10.49
CA LYS A 57 1.60 6.17 -11.87
C LYS A 57 2.94 5.65 -12.38
N SER A 58 3.97 5.70 -11.54
CA SER A 58 5.30 5.16 -11.84
C SER A 58 5.18 3.67 -12.14
N PRO A 59 5.69 3.17 -13.28
CA PRO A 59 5.57 1.77 -13.66
C PRO A 59 6.35 0.88 -12.68
N VAL A 60 5.77 -0.25 -12.30
CA VAL A 60 6.41 -1.28 -11.46
C VAL A 60 6.00 -2.65 -11.98
N THR A 61 6.78 -3.67 -11.68
CA THR A 61 6.48 -5.06 -12.06
C THR A 61 6.36 -5.94 -10.82
N ILE A 62 5.82 -7.14 -11.00
CA ILE A 62 5.88 -8.16 -9.95
C ILE A 62 7.36 -8.38 -9.59
N GLY A 63 7.66 -8.38 -8.30
CA GLY A 63 9.01 -8.52 -7.78
C GLY A 63 9.71 -7.21 -7.43
N THR A 64 9.22 -6.05 -7.90
CA THR A 64 9.77 -4.73 -7.53
C THR A 64 9.69 -4.56 -6.00
N ARG A 65 10.80 -4.15 -5.38
CA ARG A 65 10.84 -3.78 -3.97
C ARG A 65 10.43 -2.32 -3.82
N LEU A 66 9.54 -2.06 -2.86
CA LEU A 66 9.05 -0.72 -2.55
C LEU A 66 9.25 -0.41 -1.07
N ARG A 67 9.50 0.86 -0.78
CA ARG A 67 9.47 1.43 0.57
C ARG A 67 8.27 2.36 0.67
N LEU A 68 7.42 2.13 1.66
CA LEU A 68 6.32 3.01 2.04
C LEU A 68 6.72 3.82 3.26
N ALA A 69 6.58 5.14 3.17
CA ALA A 69 6.59 6.04 4.32
C ALA A 69 5.17 6.59 4.49
N ILE A 70 4.43 5.97 5.41
CA ILE A 70 3.01 6.22 5.65
C ILE A 70 2.89 7.25 6.77
N ASP A 71 2.20 8.35 6.52
CA ASP A 71 1.92 9.36 7.55
C ASP A 71 0.83 8.83 8.49
N LEU A 72 1.13 8.75 9.80
CA LEU A 72 0.17 8.31 10.79
C LEU A 72 -0.68 9.49 11.29
N PRO A 73 -2.01 9.35 11.35
CA PRO A 73 -2.85 10.33 12.03
C PRO A 73 -2.41 10.50 13.48
N LYS A 74 -2.52 11.73 14.02
CA LYS A 74 -2.12 12.04 15.41
C LYS A 74 -2.74 11.09 16.45
N ALA A 75 -3.98 10.69 16.23
CA ALA A 75 -4.69 9.72 17.09
C ALA A 75 -4.00 8.36 17.17
N LEU A 76 -3.24 7.95 16.15
CA LEU A 76 -2.45 6.71 16.13
C LEU A 76 -1.00 6.92 16.56
N ALA A 77 -0.60 8.17 16.81
CA ALA A 77 0.79 8.56 17.06
C ALA A 77 0.99 9.25 18.41
N GLU A 78 0.00 9.21 19.31
CA GLU A 78 0.05 9.89 20.62
C GLU A 78 0.47 11.37 20.47
N ASP A 79 -0.16 12.07 19.51
CA ASP A 79 0.12 13.46 19.11
C ASP A 79 1.54 13.75 18.57
N LYS A 80 2.36 12.71 18.34
CA LYS A 80 3.67 12.84 17.71
C LYS A 80 3.53 12.82 16.18
N ASN A 81 4.47 13.47 15.50
CA ASN A 81 4.57 13.42 14.04
C ASN A 81 5.33 12.17 13.60
N LEU A 82 4.67 11.01 13.62
CA LEU A 82 5.27 9.72 13.29
C LEU A 82 4.94 9.27 11.85
N LYS A 83 5.92 8.62 11.24
CA LYS A 83 5.73 7.89 9.98
C LYS A 83 5.97 6.40 10.20
N LEU A 84 5.08 5.58 9.65
CA LEU A 84 5.27 4.14 9.59
C LEU A 84 6.06 3.80 8.33
N ILE A 85 7.27 3.26 8.51
CA ILE A 85 8.17 2.87 7.42
C ILE A 85 8.06 1.36 7.20
N ILE A 86 7.58 0.95 6.04
CA ILE A 86 7.40 -0.46 5.67
C ILE A 86 8.09 -0.75 4.35
N ARG A 87 8.77 -1.88 4.26
CA ARG A 87 9.31 -2.42 3.01
C ARG A 87 8.53 -3.64 2.58
N GLY A 88 8.43 -3.82 1.27
CA GLY A 88 7.68 -4.92 0.69
C GLY A 88 8.03 -5.17 -0.76
N GLN A 89 7.47 -6.24 -1.29
CA GLN A 89 7.61 -6.64 -2.67
C GLN A 89 6.24 -6.61 -3.37
N VAL A 90 6.22 -6.08 -4.58
CA VAL A 90 5.02 -6.10 -5.44
C VAL A 90 4.72 -7.54 -5.83
N ILE A 91 3.48 -7.98 -5.59
CA ILE A 91 3.00 -9.33 -5.91
C ILE A 91 1.89 -9.35 -6.96
N LEU A 92 1.25 -8.21 -7.22
CA LEU A 92 0.23 -8.06 -8.25
C LEU A 92 0.20 -6.62 -8.76
N VAL A 93 0.01 -6.48 -10.07
CA VAL A 93 -0.14 -5.20 -10.76
C VAL A 93 -1.35 -5.29 -11.69
N GLU A 94 -2.31 -4.38 -11.54
CA GLU A 94 -3.52 -4.33 -12.35
C GLU A 94 -3.63 -2.96 -13.03
N ARG A 95 -3.83 -2.93 -14.35
CA ARG A 95 -4.05 -1.66 -15.07
C ARG A 95 -5.47 -1.17 -14.85
N LEU A 96 -5.62 0.10 -14.48
CA LEU A 96 -6.93 0.72 -14.32
C LEU A 96 -7.39 1.30 -15.66
N LEU A 97 -8.28 0.58 -16.36
CA LEU A 97 -8.76 0.92 -17.71
C LEU A 97 -9.35 2.34 -17.82
N ASN A 98 -9.95 2.84 -16.74
CA ASN A 98 -10.65 4.14 -16.73
C ASN A 98 -9.80 5.30 -16.19
N ARG A 99 -8.54 5.08 -15.80
CA ARG A 99 -7.65 6.14 -15.29
C ARG A 99 -6.32 6.09 -16.03
N LYS A 100 -6.14 7.01 -16.99
CA LYS A 100 -4.94 7.11 -17.82
C LYS A 100 -3.67 6.99 -16.96
N ASN A 101 -2.90 5.95 -17.24
CA ASN A 101 -1.58 5.62 -16.65
C ASN A 101 -1.57 5.36 -15.14
N ARG A 102 -2.66 4.87 -14.56
CA ARG A 102 -2.63 4.35 -13.18
C ARG A 102 -2.70 2.83 -13.15
N GLN A 103 -1.96 2.27 -12.21
CA GLN A 103 -1.99 0.87 -11.87
C GLN A 103 -2.35 0.71 -10.40
N ARG A 104 -3.14 -0.33 -10.10
CA ARG A 104 -3.34 -0.81 -8.74
C ARG A 104 -2.22 -1.80 -8.44
N VAL A 105 -1.57 -1.61 -7.31
CA VAL A 105 -0.40 -2.36 -6.86
C VAL A 105 -0.76 -3.04 -5.56
N THR A 106 -0.53 -4.35 -5.50
CA THR A 106 -0.57 -5.11 -4.23
C THR A 106 0.86 -5.42 -3.83
N MET A 107 1.20 -5.04 -2.60
CA MET A 107 2.51 -5.26 -2.00
C MET A 107 2.38 -6.22 -0.82
N ARG A 108 3.26 -7.23 -0.75
CA ARG A 108 3.45 -8.06 0.45
C ARG A 108 4.60 -7.46 1.29
N PHE A 109 4.42 -7.34 2.59
CA PHE A 109 5.44 -6.83 3.49
C PHE A 109 6.56 -7.85 3.69
N GLU A 110 7.80 -7.37 3.77
CA GLU A 110 8.98 -8.22 4.04
C GLU A 110 9.01 -8.70 5.50
N SER A 111 8.49 -7.87 6.41
CA SER A 111 8.42 -8.17 7.84
C SER A 111 6.96 -8.29 8.27
N LYS A 112 6.69 -9.25 9.16
CA LYS A 112 5.40 -9.36 9.83
C LYS A 112 5.32 -8.28 10.91
N TYR A 113 4.29 -7.46 10.86
CA TYR A 113 3.99 -6.50 11.92
C TYR A 113 2.69 -6.91 12.60
N PHE A 114 2.59 -6.74 13.92
CA PHE A 114 1.37 -7.06 14.66
C PHE A 114 0.66 -5.76 15.04
N ILE A 115 -0.60 -5.64 14.64
CA ILE A 115 -1.51 -4.62 15.16
C ILE A 115 -2.28 -5.30 16.28
N LYS A 116 -2.07 -4.87 17.54
CA LYS A 116 -2.78 -5.38 18.72
C LYS A 116 -3.53 -4.23 19.36
N GLU A 117 -4.68 -4.53 19.96
CA GLU A 117 -5.35 -3.60 20.87
C GLU A 117 -4.44 -3.31 22.07
N LYS A 118 -4.48 -2.07 22.56
CA LYS A 118 -3.83 -1.69 23.81
C LYS A 118 -4.69 -2.29 24.93
N ILE A 119 -4.18 -3.34 25.59
CA ILE A 119 -4.82 -3.96 26.77
C ILE A 119 -4.73 -2.98 27.94
#